data_AF-A0A1B2HM78-F1
#
_entry.id   AF-A0A1B2HM78-F1
#
_cell.length_a   1.000
_cell.length_b   1.000
_cell.length_c   1.000
_cell.angle_alpha   90.00
_cell.angle_beta   90.00
_cell.angle_gamma   90.00
#
_symmetry.space_group_name_H-M   'P 1'
#
loop_
_entity.id
_entity.type
_entity.pdbx_description
1 polymer ?
#
loop_
_entity_poly.entity_id
_entity_poly.type
_entity_poly.pdbx_seq_one_letter_code
_entity_poly.pdbx_strand_id
1 'polypeptide(L)'
;MAYDEGLAHRLGDALAALPGIGTKKALDRLRAALDGYGPLREVTEPGGLGFEWDGDLLARVVGDEVLVRSVAGWTVATGDLRAAVNGAARVVLDECVARWHEQLASADPAGSTRAMLALTHHEPDRAALQRLLLDHVRHPDRNLRQLAVTCLGHVGRLDRQVLPEVVERLNALLDDPELGGTADDALGDIESFRR
;
A
#
# COMPACT_ATOMS: atom_id res chain seq x y z
N MET A 1 -24.58 29.32 -45.34
CA MET A 1 -24.18 28.86 -44.00
C MET A 1 -23.82 27.39 -44.13
N ALA A 2 -22.53 27.06 -44.20
CA ALA A 2 -22.07 25.68 -44.22
C ALA A 2 -22.06 25.16 -42.78
N TYR A 3 -22.80 24.08 -42.51
CA TYR A 3 -22.69 23.36 -41.24
C TYR A 3 -21.32 22.67 -41.20
N ASP A 4 -20.51 22.95 -40.19
CA ASP A 4 -19.23 22.28 -39.96
C ASP A 4 -19.49 20.87 -39.39
N GLU A 5 -19.56 19.88 -40.27
CA GLU A 5 -19.69 18.46 -39.92
C GLU A 5 -18.54 17.98 -39.01
N GLY A 6 -17.38 18.64 -39.05
CA GLY A 6 -16.24 18.34 -38.17
C GLY A 6 -16.44 18.78 -36.72
N LEU A 7 -17.34 19.74 -36.44
CA LEU A 7 -17.70 20.12 -35.08
C LEU A 7 -18.60 19.06 -34.42
N ALA A 8 -19.54 18.48 -35.18
CA ALA A 8 -20.46 17.45 -34.69
C ALA A 8 -19.74 16.14 -34.35
N HIS A 9 -18.75 15.73 -35.15
CA HIS A 9 -17.96 14.53 -34.86
C HIS A 9 -17.08 14.71 -33.61
N ARG A 10 -16.41 15.87 -33.46
CA ARG A 10 -15.59 16.19 -32.28
C ARG A 10 -16.44 16.34 -31.02
N LEU A 11 -17.64 16.89 -31.12
CA LEU A 11 -18.61 16.93 -30.02
C LEU A 11 -19.14 15.52 -29.69
N GLY A 12 -19.37 14.67 -30.68
CA GLY A 12 -19.79 13.27 -30.49
C GLY A 12 -18.76 12.45 -29.72
N ASP A 13 -17.48 12.57 -30.09
CA ASP A 13 -16.38 11.86 -29.40
C ASP A 13 -16.14 12.43 -27.99
N ALA A 14 -16.26 13.75 -27.82
CA ALA A 14 -16.16 14.41 -26.51
C ALA A 14 -17.35 14.09 -25.59
N LEU A 15 -18.57 13.97 -26.13
CA LEU A 15 -19.78 13.59 -25.39
C LEU A 15 -19.80 12.10 -25.07
N ALA A 16 -19.25 11.23 -25.93
CA ALA A 16 -19.05 9.81 -25.64
C ALA A 16 -18.00 9.59 -24.54
N ALA A 17 -17.05 10.53 -24.38
CA ALA A 17 -16.08 10.51 -23.30
C ALA A 17 -16.64 11.05 -21.96
N LEU A 18 -17.82 11.68 -21.95
CA LEU A 18 -18.45 12.11 -20.71
C LEU A 18 -19.18 10.93 -20.04
N PRO A 19 -18.88 10.63 -18.76
CA PRO A 19 -19.59 9.59 -18.05
C PRO A 19 -21.09 9.91 -18.01
N GLY A 20 -21.93 8.92 -18.35
CA GLY A 20 -23.37 9.06 -18.23
C GLY A 20 -23.80 9.37 -16.78
N ILE A 21 -25.03 9.86 -16.60
CA ILE A 21 -25.55 10.27 -15.28
C ILE A 21 -25.42 9.12 -14.25
N GLY A 22 -25.65 7.87 -14.69
CA GLY A 22 -25.45 6.67 -13.86
C GLY A 22 -24.01 6.49 -13.40
N THR A 23 -23.05 6.58 -14.33
CA THR A 23 -21.61 6.48 -14.06
C THR A 23 -21.14 7.53 -13.08
N LYS A 24 -21.56 8.80 -13.26
CA LYS A 24 -21.21 9.87 -12.33
C LYS A 24 -21.71 9.58 -10.91
N LYS A 25 -22.96 9.14 -10.78
CA LYS A 25 -23.55 8.77 -9.48
C LYS A 25 -22.83 7.59 -8.83
N ALA A 26 -22.44 6.57 -9.60
CA ALA A 26 -21.67 5.44 -9.11
C ALA A 26 -20.27 5.87 -8.61
N LEU A 27 -19.62 6.77 -9.36
CA LEU A 27 -18.32 7.33 -9.00
C LEU A 27 -18.37 8.17 -7.71
N ASP A 28 -19.37 9.04 -7.58
CA ASP A 28 -19.53 9.86 -6.37
C ASP A 28 -19.77 8.97 -5.12
N ARG A 29 -20.56 7.90 -5.27
CA ARG A 29 -20.77 6.90 -4.21
C ARG A 29 -19.48 6.16 -3.84
N LEU A 30 -18.70 5.74 -4.84
CA LEU A 30 -17.43 5.05 -4.61
C LEU A 30 -16.43 5.97 -3.91
N ARG A 31 -16.27 7.22 -4.37
CA ARG A 31 -15.40 8.21 -3.70
C ARG A 31 -15.79 8.45 -2.26
N ALA A 32 -17.10 8.55 -1.96
CA ALA A 32 -17.58 8.65 -0.58
C ALA A 32 -17.26 7.40 0.26
N ALA A 33 -17.34 6.20 -0.32
CA ALA A 33 -16.96 4.96 0.36
C ALA A 33 -15.44 4.85 0.58
N LEU A 34 -14.64 5.43 -0.30
CA LEU A 34 -13.18 5.49 -0.20
C LEU A 34 -12.69 6.65 0.69
N ASP A 35 -13.58 7.50 1.19
CA ASP A 35 -13.18 8.59 2.07
C ASP A 35 -12.44 8.07 3.32
N GLY A 36 -11.30 8.67 3.63
CA GLY A 36 -10.40 8.24 4.70
C GLY A 36 -9.49 7.05 4.36
N TYR A 37 -9.55 6.50 3.14
CA TYR A 37 -8.45 5.67 2.64
C TYR A 37 -7.22 6.55 2.33
N GLY A 38 -6.02 5.96 2.41
CA GLY A 38 -4.74 6.64 2.15
C GLY A 38 -4.62 7.16 0.71
N PRO A 39 -3.40 7.44 0.21
CA PRO A 39 -3.24 7.96 -1.15
C PRO A 39 -3.61 6.89 -2.18
N LEU A 40 -4.89 6.86 -2.55
CA LEU A 40 -5.40 6.08 -3.67
C LEU A 40 -5.13 6.86 -4.95
N ARG A 41 -4.63 6.17 -5.98
CA ARG A 41 -4.49 6.77 -7.30
C ARG A 41 -5.73 6.44 -8.13
N GLU A 42 -6.33 7.48 -8.68
CA GLU A 42 -7.39 7.34 -9.68
C GLU A 42 -6.75 7.03 -11.03
N VAL A 43 -7.20 5.95 -11.69
CA VAL A 43 -6.64 5.45 -12.94
C VAL A 43 -7.74 5.21 -13.97
N THR A 44 -7.49 5.61 -15.22
CA THR A 44 -8.42 5.36 -16.32
C THR A 44 -8.27 3.92 -16.80
N GLU A 45 -9.38 3.20 -16.84
CA GLU A 45 -9.44 1.80 -17.27
C GLU A 45 -10.32 1.67 -18.52
N PRO A 46 -10.13 0.63 -19.34
CA PRO A 46 -11.07 0.33 -20.43
C PRO A 46 -12.50 0.19 -19.87
N GLY A 47 -13.39 1.09 -20.27
CA GLY A 47 -14.79 1.08 -19.84
C GLY A 47 -15.11 1.82 -18.54
N GLY A 48 -14.13 2.50 -17.91
CA GLY A 48 -14.42 3.37 -16.79
C GLY A 48 -13.21 3.85 -15.98
N LEU A 49 -13.39 3.94 -14.66
CA LEU A 49 -12.44 4.58 -13.75
C LEU A 49 -12.15 3.68 -12.56
N GLY A 50 -10.87 3.43 -12.28
CA GLY A 50 -10.38 2.63 -11.18
C GLY A 50 -9.74 3.47 -10.08
N PHE A 51 -9.66 2.87 -8.89
CA PHE A 51 -8.90 3.37 -7.75
C PHE A 51 -7.94 2.27 -7.34
N GLU A 52 -6.65 2.57 -7.37
CA GLU A 52 -5.59 1.63 -7.01
C GLU A 52 -4.87 2.04 -5.72
N TRP A 53 -4.31 1.04 -5.07
CA TRP A 53 -3.39 1.18 -3.95
C TRP A 53 -2.12 0.38 -4.23
N ASP A 54 -0.96 1.03 -4.17
CA ASP A 54 0.34 0.44 -4.52
C ASP A 54 0.38 -0.29 -5.87
N GLY A 55 -0.34 0.24 -6.87
CA GLY A 55 -0.43 -0.34 -8.22
C GLY A 55 -1.48 -1.45 -8.38
N ASP A 56 -2.18 -1.84 -7.32
CA ASP A 56 -3.27 -2.82 -7.39
C ASP A 56 -4.64 -2.16 -7.31
N LEU A 57 -5.49 -2.49 -8.28
CA LEU A 57 -6.84 -2.00 -8.34
C LEU A 57 -7.71 -2.55 -7.19
N LEU A 58 -8.22 -1.62 -6.38
CA LEU A 58 -9.10 -1.89 -5.25
C LEU A 58 -10.57 -1.92 -5.68
N ALA A 59 -10.96 -0.90 -6.44
CA ALA A 59 -12.34 -0.72 -6.88
C ALA A 59 -12.36 0.01 -8.22
N ARG A 60 -13.42 -0.18 -8.99
CA ARG A 60 -13.64 0.52 -10.26
C ARG A 60 -15.11 0.72 -10.55
N VAL A 61 -15.42 1.73 -11.36
CA VAL A 61 -16.75 1.95 -11.92
C VAL A 61 -16.70 1.57 -13.38
N VAL A 62 -17.62 0.70 -13.82
CA VAL A 62 -17.83 0.35 -15.24
C VAL A 62 -19.31 0.53 -15.54
N GLY A 63 -19.64 1.41 -16.49
CA GLY A 63 -21.04 1.82 -16.68
C GLY A 63 -21.59 2.51 -15.43
N ASP A 64 -22.69 2.02 -14.88
CA ASP A 64 -23.29 2.48 -13.61
C ASP A 64 -23.04 1.52 -12.43
N GLU A 65 -22.20 0.49 -12.64
CA GLU A 65 -21.85 -0.50 -11.63
C GLU A 65 -20.54 -0.16 -10.92
N VAL A 66 -20.49 -0.44 -9.62
CA VAL A 66 -19.26 -0.39 -8.83
C VAL A 66 -18.76 -1.81 -8.65
N LEU A 67 -17.56 -2.10 -9.13
CA LEU A 67 -16.88 -3.37 -8.94
C LEU A 67 -15.79 -3.20 -7.89
N VAL A 68 -15.66 -4.18 -7.01
CA VAL A 68 -14.63 -4.21 -5.97
C VAL A 68 -13.80 -5.49 -6.08
N ARG A 69 -12.55 -5.43 -5.64
CA ARG A 69 -11.66 -6.59 -5.55
C ARG A 69 -12.21 -7.60 -4.55
N SER A 70 -12.10 -8.89 -4.86
CA SER A 70 -12.44 -10.01 -4.00
C SER A 70 -11.47 -11.16 -4.23
N VAL A 71 -11.49 -12.17 -3.35
CA VAL A 71 -10.66 -13.38 -3.49
C VAL A 71 -10.95 -14.16 -4.78
N ALA A 72 -12.15 -14.03 -5.35
CA ALA A 72 -12.55 -14.68 -6.60
C ALA A 72 -12.35 -13.79 -7.84
N GLY A 73 -11.70 -12.63 -7.68
CA GLY A 73 -11.55 -11.61 -8.72
C GLY A 73 -12.50 -10.44 -8.51
N TRP A 74 -13.13 -9.95 -9.58
CA TRP A 74 -13.99 -8.76 -9.51
C TRP A 74 -15.44 -9.12 -9.21
N THR A 75 -16.05 -8.42 -8.25
CA THR A 75 -17.46 -8.59 -7.90
C THR A 75 -18.19 -7.25 -7.91
N VAL A 76 -19.44 -7.24 -8.38
CA VAL A 76 -20.31 -6.06 -8.28
C VAL A 76 -20.68 -5.82 -6.82
N ALA A 77 -20.44 -4.60 -6.32
CA ALA A 77 -20.75 -4.23 -4.96
C ALA A 77 -22.26 -3.98 -4.79
N THR A 78 -22.94 -4.94 -4.18
CA THR A 78 -24.36 -4.83 -3.80
C THR A 78 -24.49 -4.48 -2.32
N GLY A 79 -25.44 -3.60 -1.96
CA GLY A 79 -25.71 -3.26 -0.56
C GLY A 79 -24.75 -2.21 0.01
N ASP A 80 -24.16 -2.51 1.17
CA ASP A 80 -23.25 -1.59 1.86
C ASP A 80 -21.90 -1.50 1.12
N LEU A 81 -21.73 -0.41 0.38
CA LEU A 81 -20.53 -0.16 -0.39
C LEU A 81 -19.29 0.06 0.49
N ARG A 82 -19.44 0.63 1.69
CA ARG A 82 -18.29 0.82 2.59
C ARG A 82 -17.79 -0.52 3.10
N ALA A 83 -18.69 -1.42 3.47
CA ALA A 83 -18.33 -2.78 3.85
C ALA A 83 -17.65 -3.54 2.70
N ALA A 84 -18.17 -3.40 1.47
CA ALA A 84 -17.57 -4.01 0.28
C ALA A 84 -16.15 -3.49 -0.01
N VAL A 85 -15.95 -2.17 0.06
CA VAL A 85 -14.63 -1.53 -0.08
C VAL A 85 -13.67 -1.98 1.01
N ASN A 86 -14.11 -2.09 2.26
CA ASN A 86 -13.29 -2.60 3.35
C ASN A 86 -12.88 -4.07 3.14
N GLY A 87 -13.75 -4.90 2.57
CA GLY A 87 -13.43 -6.27 2.17
C GLY A 87 -12.37 -6.30 1.06
N ALA A 88 -12.55 -5.47 0.03
CA ALA A 88 -11.61 -5.34 -1.07
C ALA A 88 -10.23 -4.86 -0.63
N ALA A 89 -10.17 -3.90 0.30
CA ALA A 89 -8.93 -3.40 0.86
C ALA A 89 -8.11 -4.48 1.55
N ARG A 90 -8.77 -5.39 2.28
CA ARG A 90 -8.09 -6.54 2.90
C ARG A 90 -7.51 -7.48 1.85
N VAL A 91 -8.28 -7.80 0.80
CA VAL A 91 -7.79 -8.65 -0.29
C VAL A 91 -6.59 -8.03 -0.98
N VAL A 92 -6.66 -6.75 -1.35
CA VAL A 92 -5.53 -6.06 -1.99
C VAL A 92 -4.33 -6.00 -1.06
N LEU A 93 -4.54 -5.75 0.23
CA LEU A 93 -3.47 -5.75 1.23
C LEU A 93 -2.77 -7.11 1.34
N ASP A 94 -3.53 -8.20 1.38
CA ASP A 94 -2.96 -9.54 1.45
C ASP A 94 -2.13 -9.85 0.19
N GLU A 95 -2.62 -9.45 -1.00
CA GLU A 95 -1.90 -9.57 -2.28
C GLU A 95 -0.61 -8.71 -2.28
N CYS A 96 -0.67 -7.47 -1.82
CA CYS A 96 0.48 -6.57 -1.70
C CYS A 96 1.54 -7.11 -0.73
N VAL A 97 1.13 -7.61 0.44
CA VAL A 97 2.05 -8.19 1.44
C VAL A 97 2.80 -9.37 0.85
N ALA A 98 2.11 -10.29 0.17
CA ALA A 98 2.74 -11.41 -0.51
C ALA A 98 3.79 -10.94 -1.53
N ARG A 99 3.44 -9.95 -2.36
CA ARG A 99 4.37 -9.37 -3.35
C ARG A 99 5.57 -8.67 -2.69
N TRP A 100 5.38 -7.96 -1.58
CA TRP A 100 6.49 -7.30 -0.90
C TRP A 100 7.47 -8.31 -0.30
N HIS A 101 7.00 -9.46 0.20
CA HIS A 101 7.91 -10.55 0.59
C HIS A 101 8.74 -11.06 -0.59
N GLU A 102 8.12 -11.25 -1.76
CA GLU A 102 8.84 -11.64 -2.98
C GLU A 102 9.86 -10.58 -3.41
N GLN A 103 9.50 -9.30 -3.35
CA GLN A 103 10.38 -8.18 -3.69
C GLN A 103 11.58 -8.09 -2.73
N LEU A 104 11.35 -8.30 -1.45
CA LEU A 104 12.40 -8.27 -0.43
C LEU A 104 13.38 -9.44 -0.57
N ALA A 105 12.90 -10.60 -1.05
CA ALA A 105 13.75 -11.75 -1.37
C ALA A 105 14.50 -11.60 -2.71
N SER A 106 14.19 -10.58 -3.50
CA SER A 106 14.79 -10.35 -4.80
C SER A 106 16.16 -9.65 -4.69
N ALA A 107 16.96 -9.69 -5.77
CA ALA A 107 18.24 -8.98 -5.83
C ALA A 107 18.10 -7.48 -6.18
N ASP A 108 16.89 -6.93 -6.29
CA ASP A 108 16.66 -5.52 -6.61
C ASP A 108 16.70 -4.65 -5.34
N PRO A 109 17.72 -3.80 -5.14
CA PRO A 109 17.82 -2.99 -3.93
C PRO A 109 16.69 -1.95 -3.79
N ALA A 110 16.19 -1.40 -4.91
CA ALA A 110 15.14 -0.40 -4.89
C ALA A 110 13.78 -1.01 -4.51
N GLY A 111 13.44 -2.15 -5.11
CA GLY A 111 12.30 -2.97 -4.73
C GLY A 111 12.37 -3.41 -3.27
N SER A 112 13.52 -3.92 -2.83
CA SER A 112 13.73 -4.39 -1.45
C SER A 112 13.54 -3.29 -0.40
N THR A 113 14.05 -2.08 -0.66
CA THR A 113 13.88 -0.93 0.23
C THR A 113 12.40 -0.57 0.39
N ARG A 114 11.66 -0.47 -0.72
CA ARG A 114 10.22 -0.16 -0.69
C ARG A 114 9.44 -1.26 0.03
N ALA A 115 9.73 -2.51 -0.28
CA ALA A 115 9.09 -3.67 0.33
C ALA A 115 9.31 -3.72 1.85
N MET A 116 10.54 -3.49 2.33
CA MET A 116 10.84 -3.51 3.76
C MET A 116 10.05 -2.45 4.54
N LEU A 117 9.96 -1.23 4.00
CA LEU A 117 9.14 -0.17 4.59
C LEU A 117 7.66 -0.51 4.56
N ALA A 118 7.15 -1.02 3.42
CA ALA A 118 5.75 -1.39 3.29
C ALA A 118 5.37 -2.51 4.28
N LEU A 119 6.16 -3.58 4.37
CA LEU A 119 5.98 -4.67 5.33
C LEU A 119 6.01 -4.16 6.78
N THR A 120 6.88 -3.20 7.09
CA THR A 120 6.95 -2.61 8.44
C THR A 120 5.60 -2.05 8.89
N HIS A 121 4.85 -1.44 7.98
CA HIS A 121 3.53 -0.86 8.24
C HIS A 121 2.37 -1.84 8.12
N HIS A 122 2.54 -2.93 7.36
CA HIS A 122 1.41 -3.68 6.83
C HIS A 122 1.46 -5.19 7.08
N GLU A 123 2.61 -5.75 7.45
CA GLU A 123 2.72 -7.17 7.79
C GLU A 123 1.82 -7.48 9.01
N PRO A 124 0.82 -8.36 8.86
CA PRO A 124 -0.07 -8.73 9.96
C PRO A 124 0.64 -9.54 11.06
N ASP A 125 1.60 -10.40 10.72
CA ASP A 125 2.39 -11.15 11.70
C ASP A 125 3.57 -10.30 12.20
N ARG A 126 3.29 -9.51 13.23
CA ARG A 126 4.24 -8.57 13.83
C ARG A 126 5.49 -9.25 14.39
N ALA A 127 5.38 -10.50 14.84
CA ALA A 127 6.53 -11.24 15.35
C ALA A 127 7.39 -11.79 14.20
N ALA A 128 6.77 -12.30 13.14
CA ALA A 128 7.48 -12.72 11.94
C ALA A 128 8.20 -11.54 11.27
N LEU A 129 7.56 -10.36 11.18
CA LEU A 129 8.17 -9.13 10.69
C LEU A 129 9.48 -8.80 11.43
N GLN A 130 9.45 -8.82 12.76
CA GLN A 130 10.63 -8.47 13.56
C GLN A 130 11.79 -9.43 13.31
N ARG A 131 11.52 -10.73 13.18
CA ARG A 131 12.55 -11.73 12.85
C ARG A 131 13.10 -11.53 11.45
N LEU A 132 12.22 -11.25 10.48
CA LEU A 132 12.61 -10.90 9.12
C LEU A 132 13.54 -9.68 9.09
N LEU A 133 13.20 -8.62 9.82
CA LEU A 133 14.05 -7.43 9.93
C LEU A 133 15.38 -7.74 10.61
N LEU A 134 15.40 -8.57 11.66
CA LEU A 134 16.63 -9.00 12.31
C LEU A 134 17.57 -9.80 11.40
N ASP A 135 17.02 -10.62 10.51
CA ASP A 135 17.81 -11.30 9.49
C ASP A 135 18.42 -10.29 8.50
N HIS A 136 17.67 -9.24 8.14
CA HIS A 136 18.14 -8.18 7.25
C HIS A 136 19.17 -7.23 7.87
N VAL A 137 19.27 -7.15 9.20
CA VAL A 137 20.40 -6.46 9.87
C VAL A 137 21.75 -7.05 9.46
N ARG A 138 21.80 -8.30 8.98
CA ARG A 138 23.01 -8.99 8.51
C ARG A 138 23.17 -8.98 6.99
N HIS A 139 22.34 -8.24 6.26
CA HIS A 139 22.34 -8.21 4.81
C HIS A 139 23.69 -7.68 4.26
N PRO A 140 24.22 -8.19 3.13
CA PRO A 140 25.49 -7.71 2.56
C PRO A 140 25.45 -6.24 2.14
N ASP A 141 24.29 -5.76 1.67
CA ASP A 141 24.07 -4.34 1.35
C ASP A 141 23.90 -3.51 2.63
N ARG A 142 24.78 -2.51 2.80
CA ARG A 142 24.79 -1.58 3.93
C ARG A 142 23.51 -0.77 4.07
N ASN A 143 22.91 -0.34 2.98
CA ASN A 143 21.68 0.46 3.01
C ASN A 143 20.51 -0.38 3.53
N LEU A 144 20.43 -1.65 3.14
CA LEU A 144 19.41 -2.57 3.64
C LEU A 144 19.62 -2.93 5.12
N ARG A 145 20.88 -3.05 5.59
CA ARG A 145 21.15 -3.20 7.03
C ARG A 145 20.66 -1.98 7.82
N GLN A 146 21.04 -0.78 7.39
CA GLN A 146 20.62 0.46 8.05
C GLN A 146 19.10 0.59 8.06
N LEU A 147 18.45 0.33 6.93
CA LEU A 147 16.99 0.38 6.83
C LEU A 147 16.32 -0.63 7.77
N ALA A 148 16.87 -1.84 7.90
CA ALA A 148 16.33 -2.84 8.81
C ALA A 148 16.38 -2.37 10.27
N VAL A 149 17.49 -1.74 10.69
CA VAL A 149 17.63 -1.14 12.03
C VAL A 149 16.61 -0.02 12.23
N THR A 150 16.44 0.88 11.26
CA THR A 150 15.42 1.94 11.30
C THR A 150 14.00 1.35 11.40
N CYS A 151 13.70 0.31 10.63
CA CYS A 151 12.39 -0.34 10.64
C CYS A 151 12.11 -1.03 11.98
N LEU A 152 13.11 -1.56 12.68
CA LEU A 152 12.95 -2.08 14.05
C LEU A 152 12.56 -0.96 15.04
N GLY A 153 13.12 0.23 14.91
CA GLY A 153 12.68 1.41 15.66
C GLY A 153 11.23 1.79 15.35
N HIS A 154 10.85 1.80 14.07
CA HIS A 154 9.47 2.01 13.64
C HIS A 154 8.49 0.98 14.23
N VAL A 155 8.87 -0.30 14.28
CA VAL A 155 8.08 -1.33 14.96
C VAL A 155 7.89 -0.97 16.44
N GLY A 156 8.95 -0.56 17.14
CA GLY A 156 8.85 -0.06 18.51
C GLY A 156 7.81 1.05 18.68
N ARG A 157 7.84 2.04 17.79
CA ARG A 157 6.89 3.16 17.78
C ARG A 157 5.45 2.76 17.44
N LEU A 158 5.26 1.91 16.43
CA LEU A 158 3.96 1.52 15.90
C LEU A 158 3.26 0.50 16.81
N ASP A 159 3.98 -0.54 17.21
CA ASP A 159 3.43 -1.70 17.89
C ASP A 159 3.51 -1.53 19.42
N ARG A 160 4.41 -0.67 19.90
CA ARG A 160 4.72 -0.45 21.33
C ARG A 160 5.18 -1.71 22.07
N GLN A 161 5.55 -2.73 21.30
CA GLN A 161 6.04 -4.01 21.76
C GLN A 161 7.06 -4.54 20.77
N VAL A 162 8.25 -4.88 21.27
CA VAL A 162 9.30 -5.54 20.50
C VAL A 162 9.72 -6.84 21.16
N LEU A 163 10.21 -7.78 20.37
CA LEU A 163 10.78 -9.03 20.86
C LEU A 163 12.08 -8.73 21.64
N PRO A 164 12.39 -9.51 22.70
CA PRO A 164 13.64 -9.33 23.45
C PRO A 164 14.89 -9.39 22.57
N GLU A 165 14.91 -10.32 21.60
CA GLU A 165 16.00 -10.49 20.63
C GLU A 165 16.25 -9.25 19.75
N VAL A 166 15.24 -8.39 19.56
CA VAL A 166 15.41 -7.09 18.88
C VAL A 166 16.24 -6.15 19.73
N VAL A 167 15.86 -5.98 21.01
CA VAL A 167 16.57 -5.08 21.93
C VAL A 167 18.00 -5.57 22.15
N GLU A 168 18.21 -6.88 22.32
CA GLU A 168 19.55 -7.47 22.43
C GLU A 168 20.40 -7.19 21.19
N ARG A 169 19.82 -7.34 19.99
CA ARG A 169 20.52 -7.04 18.74
C ARG A 169 20.90 -5.57 18.63
N LEU A 170 19.98 -4.65 18.91
CA LEU A 170 20.25 -3.21 18.80
C LEU A 170 21.32 -2.76 19.78
N ASN A 171 21.30 -3.25 21.03
CA ASN A 171 22.37 -2.97 21.99
C ASN A 171 23.73 -3.48 21.50
N ALA A 172 23.78 -4.68 20.89
CA ALA A 172 25.02 -5.23 20.34
C ALA A 172 25.55 -4.44 19.13
N LEU A 173 24.74 -3.57 18.50
CA LEU A 173 25.14 -2.72 17.39
C LEU A 173 25.63 -1.33 17.84
N LEU A 174 25.52 -0.96 19.12
CA LEU A 174 25.86 0.40 19.56
C LEU A 174 27.32 0.78 19.27
N ASP A 175 28.25 -0.18 19.37
CA ASP A 175 29.66 0.02 19.07
C ASP A 175 30.00 -0.23 17.58
N ASP A 176 29.01 -0.59 16.75
CA ASP A 176 29.21 -0.79 15.31
C ASP A 176 29.47 0.56 14.62
N PRO A 177 30.59 0.74 13.91
CA PRO A 177 30.94 2.03 13.31
C PRO A 177 30.00 2.47 12.17
N GLU A 178 29.23 1.56 11.58
CA GLU A 178 28.27 1.87 10.51
C GLU A 178 26.83 1.98 11.00
N LEU A 179 26.46 1.19 12.01
CA LEU A 179 25.07 1.03 12.45
C LEU A 179 24.79 1.62 13.83
N GLY A 180 25.80 1.92 14.64
CA GLY A 180 25.63 2.32 16.05
C GLY A 180 24.72 3.51 16.25
N GLY A 181 24.89 4.57 15.46
CA GLY A 181 23.98 5.73 15.52
C GLY A 181 22.53 5.38 15.19
N THR A 182 22.30 4.57 14.15
CA THR A 182 20.94 4.12 13.79
C THR A 182 20.34 3.17 14.83
N ALA A 183 21.18 2.36 15.48
CA ALA A 183 20.75 1.47 16.55
C ALA A 183 20.36 2.26 17.81
N ASP A 184 21.11 3.31 18.14
CA ASP A 184 20.78 4.24 19.23
C ASP A 184 19.44 4.95 18.98
N ASP A 185 19.23 5.47 17.76
CA ASP A 185 17.94 6.06 17.36
C ASP A 185 16.78 5.06 17.50
N ALA A 186 16.96 3.83 17.03
CA ALA A 186 15.94 2.78 17.11
C ALA A 186 15.61 2.36 18.55
N LEU A 187 16.62 2.30 19.44
CA LEU A 187 16.42 2.07 20.87
C LEU A 187 15.68 3.25 21.51
N GLY A 188 16.01 4.48 21.13
CA GLY A 188 15.29 5.69 21.55
C GLY A 188 13.81 5.65 21.17
N ASP A 189 13.49 5.24 19.94
CA ASP A 189 12.11 5.01 19.49
C ASP A 189 11.41 3.95 20.36
N ILE A 190 12.05 2.80 20.60
CA ILE A 190 11.45 1.72 21.40
C ILE A 190 11.16 2.19 22.82
N GLU A 191 12.11 2.86 23.48
CA GLU A 191 11.96 3.33 24.85
C GLU A 191 10.89 4.42 24.98
N SER A 192 10.85 5.36 24.03
CA SER A 192 9.90 6.47 24.03
C SER A 192 8.44 6.04 23.89
N PHE A 193 8.18 4.88 23.27
CA PHE A 193 6.83 4.41 22.94
C PHE A 193 6.43 3.12 23.69
N ARG A 194 7.29 2.60 24.56
CA ARG A 194 6.98 1.44 25.40
C ARG A 194 5.81 1.74 26.36
N ARG A 195 4.94 0.74 26.57
CA ARG A 195 3.85 0.82 27.56
C ARG A 195 4.29 0.36 28.93
#